data_AF-Q8IKF9-F1
#
_entry.id   AF-Q8IKF9-F1
#
_cell.length_a   1.000
_cell.length_b   1.000
_cell.length_c   1.000
_cell.angle_alpha   90.00
_cell.angle_beta   90.00
_cell.angle_gamma   90.00
#
_symmetry.space_group_name_H-M   'P 1'
#
loop_
_entity.id
_entity.type
_entity.pdbx_description
1 polymer ?
#
loop_
_entity_poly.entity_id
_entity_poly.type
_entity_poly.pdbx_seq_one_letter_code
_entity_poly.pdbx_strand_id
1 'polypeptide(L)'
;MNMFTARKDFNDYKICMQSHLNKDIAKEKCELKLYKAINSTSHIISRECLPYTEDLQKCFKHSFRLSFCDKEIMDKLKTCQSDVYNLITS
;
A
#
# COMPACT_ATOMS: atom_id res chain seq x y z
N MET A 1 -2.63 -12.01 5.65
CA MET A 1 -3.27 -11.65 4.38
C MET A 1 -2.39 -12.10 3.22
N ASN A 2 -2.93 -12.42 2.04
CA ASN A 2 -2.12 -12.72 0.85
C ASN A 2 -2.46 -11.78 -0.31
N MET A 3 -1.63 -11.83 -1.35
CA MET A 3 -1.76 -10.96 -2.52
C MET A 3 -3.06 -11.18 -3.28
N PHE A 4 -3.54 -12.43 -3.37
CA PHE A 4 -4.82 -12.75 -4.01
C PHE A 4 -5.99 -12.08 -3.29
N THR A 5 -6.00 -12.09 -1.96
CA THR A 5 -7.03 -11.40 -1.18
C THR A 5 -6.97 -9.89 -1.38
N ALA A 6 -5.78 -9.28 -1.36
CA ALA A 6 -5.65 -7.84 -1.58
C ALA A 6 -6.14 -7.40 -2.98
N ARG A 7 -5.77 -8.16 -4.03
CA ARG A 7 -6.28 -7.95 -5.40
C ARG A 7 -7.80 -8.11 -5.48
N LYS A 8 -8.34 -9.12 -4.81
CA LYS A 8 -9.79 -9.33 -4.74
C LYS A 8 -10.49 -8.16 -4.07
N ASP A 9 -10.03 -7.72 -2.90
CA ASP A 9 -10.64 -6.61 -2.16
C ASP A 9 -10.61 -5.31 -2.98
N PHE A 10 -9.51 -5.04 -3.68
CA PHE A 10 -9.40 -3.90 -4.60
C PHE A 10 -10.38 -4.03 -5.78
N ASN A 11 -10.48 -5.21 -6.40
CA ASN A 11 -11.43 -5.46 -7.48
C ASN A 11 -12.89 -5.31 -7.01
N ASP A 12 -13.22 -5.79 -5.81
CA ASP A 12 -14.55 -5.61 -5.22
C ASP A 12 -14.87 -4.12 -5.04
N TYR A 13 -13.91 -3.33 -4.55
CA TYR A 13 -14.03 -1.87 -4.48
C TYR A 13 -14.24 -1.23 -5.86
N LYS A 14 -13.42 -1.61 -6.85
CA LYS A 14 -13.51 -1.12 -8.25
C LYS A 14 -14.88 -1.41 -8.87
N ILE A 15 -15.38 -2.64 -8.73
CA ILE A 15 -16.71 -3.05 -9.22
C ILE A 15 -17.81 -2.25 -8.51
N CYS A 16 -17.68 -2.02 -7.20
CA CYS A 16 -18.62 -1.20 -6.46
C CYS A 16 -18.66 0.24 -7.00
N MET A 17 -17.51 0.87 -7.19
CA MET A 17 -17.42 2.22 -7.74
C MET A 17 -18.05 2.30 -9.14
N GLN A 18 -17.77 1.32 -10.00
CA GLN A 18 -18.35 1.23 -11.34
C GLN A 18 -19.89 1.08 -11.31
N SER A 19 -20.42 0.29 -10.38
CA SER A 19 -21.87 0.06 -10.21
C SER A 19 -22.62 1.29 -9.68
N HIS A 20 -21.89 2.29 -9.18
CA HIS A 20 -22.44 3.52 -8.60
C HIS A 20 -21.92 4.79 -9.29
N LEU A 21 -21.29 4.68 -10.47
CA LEU A 21 -20.58 5.80 -11.15
C LEU A 21 -21.42 7.09 -11.27
N ASN A 22 -22.72 6.94 -11.51
CA ASN A 22 -23.65 8.06 -11.72
C ASN A 22 -24.52 8.37 -10.48
N LYS A 23 -24.07 7.96 -9.29
CA LYS A 23 -24.77 8.20 -8.03
C LYS A 23 -23.88 9.05 -7.14
N ASP A 24 -24.40 10.16 -6.64
CA ASP A 24 -23.68 11.07 -5.73
C ASP A 24 -23.19 10.39 -4.43
N ILE A 25 -23.72 9.20 -4.13
CA ILE A 25 -23.44 8.40 -2.95
C ILE A 25 -22.46 7.23 -3.20
N ALA A 26 -21.78 7.17 -4.35
CA ALA A 26 -20.87 6.05 -4.68
C ALA A 26 -19.81 5.82 -3.59
N LYS A 27 -19.20 6.90 -3.10
CA LYS A 27 -18.17 6.85 -2.06
C LYS A 27 -18.71 6.23 -0.76
N GLU A 28 -19.89 6.68 -0.31
CA GLU A 28 -20.55 6.16 0.89
C GLU A 28 -20.94 4.68 0.73
N LYS A 29 -21.48 4.30 -0.44
CA LYS A 29 -21.87 2.92 -0.73
C LYS A 29 -20.68 1.96 -0.79
N CYS A 30 -19.51 2.45 -1.18
CA CYS A 30 -18.30 1.65 -1.37
C CYS A 30 -17.27 1.79 -0.23
N GLU A 31 -17.56 2.56 0.82
CA GLU A 31 -16.63 2.85 1.91
C GLU A 31 -16.09 1.58 2.59
N LEU A 32 -16.96 0.62 2.91
CA LEU A 32 -16.53 -0.64 3.53
C LEU A 32 -15.57 -1.45 2.64
N LYS A 33 -15.77 -1.39 1.31
CA LYS A 33 -14.88 -2.07 0.35
C LYS A 33 -13.56 -1.31 0.19
N LEU A 34 -13.61 0.02 0.20
CA LEU A 34 -12.41 0.85 0.22
C LEU A 34 -11.57 0.55 1.46
N TYR A 35 -12.19 0.51 2.64
CA TYR A 35 -11.50 0.17 3.89
C TYR A 35 -10.84 -1.20 3.83
N LYS A 36 -11.55 -2.22 3.31
CA LYS A 36 -10.98 -3.57 3.12
C LYS A 36 -9.79 -3.54 2.17
N ALA A 37 -9.92 -2.90 1.01
CA ALA A 37 -8.84 -2.78 0.03
C ALA A 37 -7.60 -2.08 0.61
N ILE A 38 -7.79 -0.99 1.37
CA ILE A 38 -6.69 -0.28 2.05
C ILE A 38 -6.03 -1.19 3.09
N ASN A 39 -6.81 -1.87 3.93
CA ASN A 39 -6.29 -2.70 5.01
C ASN A 39 -5.54 -3.94 4.49
N SER A 40 -6.07 -4.61 3.47
CA SER A 40 -5.37 -5.75 2.87
C SER A 40 -4.12 -5.32 2.12
N THR A 41 -4.17 -4.21 1.38
CA THR A 41 -2.99 -3.62 0.70
C THR A 41 -1.91 -3.19 1.69
N SER A 42 -2.27 -2.47 2.74
CA SER A 42 -1.31 -2.00 3.76
C SER A 42 -0.64 -3.18 4.47
N HIS A 43 -1.37 -4.27 4.73
CA HIS A 43 -0.76 -5.48 5.30
C HIS A 43 0.28 -6.12 4.36
N ILE A 44 0.03 -6.13 3.04
CA ILE A 44 1.03 -6.63 2.08
C ILE A 44 2.23 -5.69 2.03
N ILE A 45 2.02 -4.37 1.94
CA ILE A 45 3.10 -3.38 1.96
C ILE A 45 3.97 -3.55 3.22
N SER A 46 3.35 -3.62 4.40
CA SER A 46 4.09 -3.78 5.67
C SER A 46 4.90 -5.07 5.72
N ARG A 47 4.44 -6.15 5.07
CA ARG A 47 5.17 -7.41 5.02
C ARG A 47 6.32 -7.38 4.01
N GLU A 48 6.05 -6.95 2.78
CA GLU A 48 7.03 -6.98 1.69
C GLU A 48 8.10 -5.89 1.85
N CYS A 49 7.72 -4.73 2.38
CA CYS A 49 8.61 -3.57 2.52
C CYS A 49 9.19 -3.41 3.93
N LEU A 50 9.06 -4.44 4.79
CA LEU A 50 9.60 -4.43 6.14
C LEU A 50 11.11 -4.13 6.18
N PRO A 51 11.97 -4.79 5.36
CA PRO A 51 13.42 -4.55 5.43
C PRO A 51 13.80 -3.09 5.17
N TYR A 52 13.18 -2.45 4.17
CA TYR A 52 13.43 -1.05 3.84
C TYR A 52 12.89 -0.08 4.91
N THR A 53 11.82 -0.48 5.60
CA THR A 53 11.28 0.26 6.74
C THR A 53 12.23 0.18 7.93
N GLU A 54 12.80 -1.00 8.20
CA GLU A 54 13.80 -1.20 9.25
C GLU A 54 15.09 -0.42 8.98
N ASP A 55 15.56 -0.38 7.73
CA ASP A 55 16.70 0.44 7.32
C ASP A 55 16.44 1.94 7.55
N LEU A 56 15.27 2.42 7.15
CA LEU A 56 14.86 3.81 7.41
C LEU A 56 14.78 4.10 8.90
N GLN A 57 14.19 3.20 9.69
CA GLN A 57 14.11 3.34 11.14
C GLN A 57 15.50 3.36 11.79
N LYS A 58 16.41 2.50 11.34
CA LYS A 58 17.80 2.48 11.78
C LYS A 58 18.50 3.80 11.45
N CYS A 59 18.29 4.34 10.25
CA CYS A 59 18.79 5.65 9.89
C CYS A 59 18.22 6.76 10.76
N PHE A 60 16.91 6.78 10.97
CA PHE A 60 16.26 7.74 11.86
C PHE A 60 16.83 7.68 13.27
N LYS A 61 16.97 6.48 13.85
CA LYS A 61 17.55 6.26 15.19
C LYS A 61 18.98 6.81 15.32
N HIS A 62 19.74 6.81 14.22
CA HIS A 62 21.11 7.31 14.17
C HIS A 62 21.22 8.71 13.53
N SER A 63 20.12 9.47 13.45
CA SER A 63 20.08 10.82 12.85
C SER A 63 20.68 10.87 11.44
N PHE A 64 20.49 9.79 10.66
CA PHE A 64 21.02 9.60 9.32
C PHE A 64 22.56 9.67 9.22
N ARG A 65 23.28 9.41 10.32
CA ARG A 65 24.76 9.48 10.35
C ARG A 65 25.48 8.19 9.93
N LEU A 66 24.75 7.09 9.71
CA LEU A 66 25.38 5.85 9.25
C LEU A 66 25.72 5.97 7.76
N SER A 67 26.82 5.35 7.33
CA SER A 67 27.31 5.47 5.95
C SER A 67 26.33 4.97 4.88
N PHE A 68 25.46 4.02 5.22
CA PHE A 68 24.42 3.52 4.31
C PHE A 68 23.15 4.39 4.31
N CYS A 69 23.04 5.40 5.18
CA CYS A 69 21.89 6.31 5.25
C CYS A 69 21.92 7.37 4.15
N ASP A 70 21.93 6.92 2.90
CA ASP A 70 21.88 7.77 1.72
C ASP A 70 20.45 7.97 1.21
N LYS A 71 20.32 8.66 0.08
CA LYS A 71 19.03 8.91 -0.57
C LYS A 71 18.37 7.61 -1.07
N GLU A 72 19.14 6.54 -1.29
CA GLU A 72 18.62 5.29 -1.83
C GLU A 72 17.69 4.59 -0.85
N ILE A 73 17.81 4.82 0.47
CA ILE A 73 16.91 4.19 1.45
C ILE A 73 15.46 4.58 1.20
N MET A 74 15.22 5.87 0.98
CA MET A 74 13.87 6.37 0.69
C MET A 74 13.36 5.85 -0.65
N ASP A 75 14.25 5.74 -1.65
CA ASP A 75 13.89 5.25 -2.97
C ASP A 75 13.59 3.74 -2.96
N LYS A 76 14.35 2.95 -2.19
CA LYS A 76 14.09 1.52 -1.98
C LYS A 76 12.72 1.28 -1.34
N LEU A 77 12.40 2.03 -0.27
CA LEU A 77 11.09 1.94 0.38
C LEU A 77 9.94 2.35 -0.55
N LYS A 78 10.07 3.49 -1.25
CA LYS A 78 9.06 3.97 -2.21
C LYS A 78 8.84 3.00 -3.37
N THR A 79 9.94 2.45 -3.91
CA THR A 79 9.88 1.48 -5.01
C THR A 79 9.12 0.24 -4.57
N CYS A 80 9.46 -0.32 -3.40
CA CYS A 80 8.74 -1.47 -2.85
C CYS A 80 7.23 -1.19 -2.67
N GLN A 81 6.88 -0.03 -2.09
CA GLN A 81 5.48 0.36 -1.91
C GLN A 81 4.75 0.50 -3.25
N SER A 82 5.39 1.10 -4.25
CA SER A 82 4.83 1.26 -5.59
C SER A 82 4.67 -0.08 -6.30
N ASP A 83 5.62 -1.00 -6.18
CA ASP A 83 5.57 -2.32 -6.80
C ASP A 83 4.40 -3.14 -6.24
N VAL A 84 4.24 -3.15 -4.92
CA VAL A 84 3.10 -3.80 -4.26
C VAL A 84 1.78 -3.15 -4.69
N TYR A 85 1.72 -1.82 -4.71
CA TYR A 85 0.54 -1.08 -5.17
C TYR A 85 0.17 -1.43 -6.61
N ASN A 86 1.14 -1.41 -7.53
CA ASN A 86 0.93 -1.73 -8.94
C ASN A 86 0.44 -3.17 -9.11
N LEU A 87 1.04 -4.12 -8.38
CA LEU A 87 0.69 -5.53 -8.44
C LEU A 87 -0.73 -5.82 -7.91
N ILE A 88 -1.22 -5.00 -6.98
CA ILE A 88 -2.59 -5.09 -6.46
C ILE A 88 -3.61 -4.42 -7.38
N THR A 89 -3.24 -3.29 -7.99
CA THR A 89 -4.18 -2.44 -8.75
C THR A 89 -4.24 -2.70 -10.25
N SER A 90 -3.27 -3.43 -10.80
CA SER A 90 -3.28 -3.95 -12.19
C SER A 90 -4.29 -5.08 -12.38
#